data_AF-A0A5K1CTB4-F1
#
_entry.id   AF-A0A5K1CTB4-F1
#
_cell.length_a   1.000
_cell.length_b   1.000
_cell.length_c   1.000
_cell.angle_alpha   90.00
_cell.angle_beta   90.00
_cell.angle_gamma   90.00
#
_symmetry.space_group_name_H-M   'P 1'
#
loop_
_entity.id
_entity.type
_entity.pdbx_description
1 polymer ?
#
loop_
_entity_poly.entity_id
_entity_poly.type
_entity_poly.pdbx_seq_one_letter_code
_entity_poly.pdbx_strand_id
1 'polypeptide(L)'
;DDLTTTLVEQCCRSQTTVQRIVETAGDNEALLFEALNVNDEIQKVLSKFEELKKPSAPPAIPEPATIPISVEPVDSVLAGKEESLIRKPAGSHERRSEDNDLMHDLDEMIFGKGGTSSHGQKKQEQKDDLITF
;
A
#
# COMPACT_ATOMS: atom_id res chain seq x y z
N ASP A 1 1.65 -13.62 12.04
CA ASP A 1 3.03 -13.21 11.73
C ASP A 1 3.83 -13.30 13.03
N ASP A 2 4.60 -14.37 13.17
CA ASP A 2 5.27 -14.73 14.42
C ASP A 2 6.46 -13.83 14.71
N LEU A 3 7.13 -13.35 13.65
CA LEU A 3 8.22 -12.39 13.76
C LEU A 3 7.72 -11.06 14.31
N THR A 4 6.64 -10.52 13.76
CA THR A 4 6.06 -9.24 14.19
C THR A 4 5.59 -9.32 15.64
N THR A 5 4.96 -10.43 16.03
CA THR A 5 4.54 -10.66 17.43
C THR A 5 5.75 -10.66 18.36
N THR A 6 6.82 -11.36 17.98
CA THR A 6 8.07 -11.40 18.76
C THR A 6 8.70 -10.01 18.90
N LEU A 7 8.75 -9.22 17.82
CA LEU A 7 9.31 -7.86 17.84
C LEU A 7 8.50 -6.91 18.74
N VAL A 8 7.17 -7.05 18.75
CA VAL A 8 6.28 -6.27 19.63
C VAL A 8 6.50 -6.65 21.09
N GLU A 9 6.61 -7.94 21.40
CA GLU A 9 6.95 -8.38 22.76
C GLU A 9 8.30 -7.84 23.22
N GLN A 10 9.30 -7.81 22.33
CA GLN A 10 10.60 -7.20 22.62
C GLN A 10 10.48 -5.69 22.88
N CYS A 11 9.66 -4.97 22.11
CA CYS A 11 9.37 -3.56 22.37
C CYS A 11 8.73 -3.32 23.74
N CYS A 12 7.80 -4.19 24.17
CA CYS A 12 7.21 -4.09 25.51
C CYS A 12 8.25 -4.33 26.63
N ARG A 13 9.15 -5.30 26.45
CA ARG A 13 10.23 -5.58 27.41
C ARG A 13 11.25 -4.45 27.46
N SER A 14 11.64 -3.90 26.31
CA SER A 14 12.55 -2.76 26.24
C SER A 14 11.92 -1.52 26.83
N GLN A 15 10.62 -1.27 26.64
CA GLN A 15 9.89 -0.17 27.29
C GLN A 15 10.04 -0.21 28.81
N THR A 16 9.85 -1.38 29.43
CA THR A 16 10.01 -1.55 30.88
C THR A 16 11.44 -1.24 31.34
N THR A 17 12.43 -1.60 30.51
CA THR A 17 13.85 -1.34 30.81
C THR A 17 14.16 0.15 30.68
N VAL A 18 13.67 0.81 29.63
CA VAL A 18 13.83 2.25 29.39
C VAL A 18 13.14 3.05 30.49
N GLN A 19 11.95 2.66 30.93
CA GLN A 19 11.24 3.30 32.05
C GLN A 19 12.09 3.29 33.33
N ARG A 20 12.75 2.16 33.63
CA ARG A 20 13.66 2.06 34.76
C ARG A 20 14.87 2.98 34.61
N ILE A 21 15.40 3.13 33.40
CA ILE A 21 16.51 4.06 33.12
C ILE A 21 16.05 5.50 33.36
N VAL A 22 14.86 5.88 32.89
CA VAL A 22 14.26 7.20 33.13
C VAL A 22 14.13 7.49 34.63
N GLU A 23 13.64 6.53 35.41
CA GLU A 23 13.48 6.65 36.87
C GLU A 23 14.82 6.74 37.63
N THR A 24 15.88 6.16 37.08
CA THR A 24 17.20 6.07 37.74
C THR A 24 18.26 7.02 37.16
N ALA A 25 17.93 7.78 36.11
CA ALA A 25 18.85 8.72 35.46
C ALA A 25 19.34 9.84 36.38
N GLY A 26 18.57 10.19 37.41
CA GLY A 26 18.94 11.20 38.41
C GLY A 26 19.21 12.56 37.77
N ASP A 27 20.44 13.04 37.93
CA ASP A 27 20.98 14.31 37.44
C ASP A 27 21.67 14.20 36.07
N ASN A 28 21.73 13.01 35.47
CA ASN A 28 22.23 12.83 34.11
C ASN A 28 21.15 13.18 33.06
N GLU A 29 20.97 14.48 32.82
CA GLU A 29 19.95 15.01 31.90
C GLU A 29 20.12 14.50 30.47
N ALA A 30 21.36 14.34 29.99
CA ALA A 30 21.62 13.82 28.65
C ALA A 30 21.05 12.40 28.48
N LEU A 31 21.32 11.52 29.46
CA LEU A 31 20.76 10.17 29.47
C LEU A 31 19.23 10.19 29.59
N LEU A 32 18.67 11.10 30.40
CA LEU A 32 17.23 11.24 30.54
C LEU A 32 16.56 11.63 29.22
N PHE A 33 17.08 12.61 28.49
CA PHE A 33 16.53 13.02 27.19
C PHE A 33 16.62 11.92 26.15
N GLU A 34 17.73 11.19 26.09
CA GLU A 34 17.87 10.04 25.20
C GLU A 34 16.88 8.92 25.56
N ALA A 35 16.75 8.59 26.84
CA ALA A 35 15.84 7.55 27.31
C ALA A 35 14.37 7.92 27.03
N LEU A 36 13.99 9.18 27.23
CA LEU A 36 12.65 9.67 26.88
C LEU A 36 12.38 9.59 25.38
N ASN A 37 13.32 10.04 24.55
CA ASN A 37 13.18 9.95 23.10
C ASN A 37 13.04 8.48 22.61
N VAL A 38 13.81 7.56 23.19
CA VAL A 38 13.66 6.13 22.89
C VAL A 38 12.30 5.59 23.34
N ASN A 39 11.78 6.03 24.49
CA ASN A 39 10.45 5.65 24.96
C ASN A 39 9.36 6.11 23.98
N ASP A 40 9.46 7.34 23.46
CA ASP A 40 8.51 7.89 22.50
C ASP A 40 8.49 7.06 21.20
N GLU A 41 9.66 6.68 20.67
CA GLU A 41 9.73 5.83 19.47
C GLU A 41 9.18 4.41 19.74
N ILE A 42 9.41 3.83 20.93
CA ILE A 42 8.80 2.54 21.31
C ILE A 42 7.28 2.66 21.37
N GLN A 43 6.74 3.69 22.03
CA GLN A 43 5.29 3.93 22.13
C GLN A 43 4.64 4.10 20.76
N LYS A 44 5.31 4.83 19.86
CA LYS A 44 4.87 5.04 18.48
C LYS A 44 4.82 3.74 17.67
N VAL A 45 5.83 2.88 17.78
CA VAL A 45 5.84 1.57 17.10
C VAL A 45 4.73 0.67 17.63
N LEU A 46 4.54 0.62 18.95
CA LEU A 46 3.46 -0.17 19.57
C LEU A 46 2.07 0.35 19.16
N SER A 47 1.89 1.67 19.12
CA SER A 47 0.63 2.29 18.68
C SER A 47 0.31 1.95 17.22
N LYS A 48 1.30 2.04 16.33
CA LYS A 48 1.15 1.67 14.92
C LYS A 48 0.80 0.19 14.75
N PHE A 49 1.39 -0.69 15.57
CA PHE A 49 1.05 -2.11 15.52
C PHE A 49 -0.40 -2.36 15.90
N GLU A 50 -0.90 -1.71 16.95
CA GLU A 50 -2.32 -1.82 17.34
C GLU A 50 -3.28 -1.26 16.28
N GLU A 51 -2.90 -0.18 15.59
CA GLU A 51 -3.65 0.32 14.43
C GLU A 51 -3.75 -0.71 13.29
N LEU A 52 -2.65 -1.40 12.98
CA LEU A 52 -2.61 -2.42 11.94
C LEU A 52 -3.40 -3.69 12.32
N LYS A 53 -3.51 -4.00 13.61
CA LYS A 53 -4.35 -5.11 14.09
C LYS A 53 -5.84 -4.79 14.01
N LYS A 54 -6.22 -3.51 14.00
CA LYS A 54 -7.61 -3.12 13.90
C LYS A 54 -8.12 -3.51 12.50
N PRO A 55 -9.24 -4.27 12.39
CA PRO A 55 -9.82 -4.56 11.10
C PRO A 55 -10.09 -3.25 10.36
N SER A 56 -9.57 -3.11 9.14
CA SER A 56 -9.90 -1.99 8.28
C SER A 56 -11.42 -1.96 8.12
N ALA A 57 -12.06 -0.89 8.61
CA ALA A 57 -13.49 -0.75 8.49
C ALA A 57 -13.85 -0.85 7.00
N PRO A 58 -14.85 -1.66 6.61
CA PRO A 58 -15.27 -1.72 5.22
C PRO A 58 -15.60 -0.30 4.76
N PRO A 59 -15.20 0.09 3.54
CA PRO A 59 -15.56 1.39 3.00
C PRO A 59 -17.07 1.55 3.15
N ALA A 60 -17.50 2.61 3.81
CA ALA A 60 -18.92 2.90 3.96
C ALA A 60 -19.52 2.94 2.56
N ILE A 61 -20.29 1.91 2.20
CA ILE A 61 -21.05 1.88 0.97
C ILE A 61 -21.97 3.10 1.08
N PRO A 62 -21.85 4.10 0.18
CA PRO A 62 -22.80 5.20 0.16
C PRO A 62 -24.19 4.58 0.09
N GLU A 63 -25.03 4.86 1.09
CA GLU A 63 -26.40 4.37 1.13
C GLU A 63 -27.03 4.66 -0.24
N PRO A 64 -27.57 3.66 -0.95
CA PRO A 64 -28.11 3.87 -2.28
C PRO A 64 -29.18 4.96 -2.19
N ALA A 65 -28.91 6.10 -2.81
CA ALA A 65 -29.82 7.22 -2.84
C ALA A 65 -31.16 6.73 -3.38
N THR A 66 -32.17 6.65 -2.51
CA THR A 66 -33.53 6.34 -2.91
C THR A 66 -34.06 7.57 -3.62
N ILE A 67 -33.98 7.57 -4.96
CA ILE A 67 -34.59 8.59 -5.79
C ILE A 67 -36.11 8.45 -5.57
N PRO A 68 -36.81 9.44 -5.02
CA PRO A 68 -38.26 9.38 -4.95
C PRO A 68 -38.78 9.43 -6.39
N ILE A 69 -39.40 8.33 -6.82
CA ILE A 69 -40.15 8.29 -8.08
C ILE A 69 -41.40 9.14 -7.84
N SER A 70 -41.35 10.40 -8.28
CA SER A 70 -42.54 11.23 -8.42
C SER A 70 -43.36 10.62 -9.56
N VAL A 71 -44.46 9.97 -9.22
CA VAL A 71 -45.47 9.55 -10.19
C VAL A 71 -46.22 10.81 -10.63
N GLU A 72 -45.67 11.50 -11.61
CA GLU A 72 -46.42 12.50 -12.38
C GLU A 72 -47.52 11.75 -13.16
N PRO A 73 -48.79 12.14 -13.03
CA PRO A 73 -49.86 11.55 -13.82
C PRO A 73 -49.63 11.88 -15.30
N VAL A 74 -49.60 10.81 -16.10
CA VAL A 74 -49.66 10.84 -17.55
C VAL A 74 -50.87 11.64 -18.00
N ASP A 75 -50.65 12.85 -18.52
CA ASP A 75 -51.53 13.40 -19.56
C ASP A 75 -50.89 14.59 -20.33
N SER A 76 -50.67 14.33 -21.62
CA SER A 76 -50.92 15.24 -22.74
C SER A 76 -50.02 16.49 -22.94
N VAL A 77 -49.20 16.46 -24.00
CA VAL A 77 -49.42 17.11 -25.32
C VAL A 77 -48.08 17.39 -26.03
N LEU A 78 -48.07 16.96 -27.28
CA LEU A 78 -47.09 17.16 -28.36
C LEU A 78 -46.44 18.56 -28.44
N ALA A 79 -45.11 18.59 -28.49
CA ALA A 79 -44.27 19.52 -29.28
C ALA A 79 -42.82 19.01 -29.15
N GLY A 80 -42.15 18.42 -30.13
CA GLY A 80 -41.95 18.93 -31.49
C GLY A 80 -40.46 19.24 -31.65
N LYS A 81 -39.65 18.21 -31.94
CA LYS A 81 -38.48 18.23 -32.86
C LYS A 81 -37.75 16.88 -32.83
N GLU A 82 -38.07 16.12 -33.85
CA GLU A 82 -37.26 15.08 -34.44
C GLU A 82 -35.91 15.62 -34.94
N GLU A 83 -34.79 15.02 -34.51
CA GLU A 83 -33.60 14.96 -35.36
C GLU A 83 -33.04 13.52 -35.40
N SER A 84 -33.44 12.87 -36.48
CA SER A 84 -32.83 11.76 -37.22
C SER A 84 -31.45 11.23 -36.80
N LEU A 85 -31.46 9.97 -36.36
CA LEU A 85 -30.78 8.82 -36.99
C LEU A 85 -29.31 8.99 -37.38
N ILE A 86 -28.39 8.24 -36.73
CA ILE A 86 -27.55 7.28 -37.46
C ILE A 86 -27.09 6.11 -36.57
N ARG A 87 -27.59 4.90 -36.86
CA ARG A 87 -26.94 3.62 -36.51
C ARG A 87 -25.60 3.55 -37.27
N LYS A 88 -24.47 3.34 -36.59
CA LYS A 88 -23.28 2.78 -37.28
C LYS A 88 -23.36 1.25 -37.29
N PRO A 89 -23.00 0.60 -38.41
CA PRO A 89 -23.08 -0.84 -38.59
C PRO A 89 -21.88 -1.54 -37.95
N ALA A 90 -22.06 -2.82 -37.64
CA ALA A 90 -20.96 -3.73 -37.40
C ALA A 90 -20.09 -3.81 -38.67
N GLY A 91 -18.80 -3.51 -38.53
CA GLY A 91 -17.80 -3.59 -39.60
C GLY A 91 -16.58 -4.34 -39.08
N SER A 92 -16.44 -5.56 -39.58
CA SER A 92 -15.33 -6.49 -39.46
C SER A 92 -13.99 -5.93 -39.99
N HIS A 93 -12.90 -6.14 -39.25
CA HIS A 93 -11.56 -6.45 -39.77
C HIS A 93 -10.72 -6.93 -38.59
N GLU A 94 -10.55 -8.24 -38.39
CA GLU A 94 -9.41 -9.03 -38.85
C GLU A 94 -8.04 -8.55 -38.31
N ARG A 95 -7.48 -9.47 -37.52
CA ARG A 95 -6.21 -9.50 -36.80
C ARG A 95 -5.07 -8.68 -37.41
N ARG A 96 -4.43 -7.85 -36.59
CA ARG A 96 -3.02 -7.50 -36.77
C ARG A 96 -2.32 -7.40 -35.41
N SER A 97 -1.17 -8.03 -35.38
CA SER A 97 -0.33 -8.37 -34.24
C SER A 97 0.34 -7.14 -33.62
N GLU A 98 -0.43 -6.26 -32.99
CA GLU A 98 0.06 -5.02 -32.34
C GLU A 98 -0.39 -4.91 -30.86
N ASP A 99 -0.91 -5.99 -30.28
CA ASP A 99 -1.31 -6.08 -28.86
C ASP A 99 -0.14 -6.39 -27.92
N ASN A 100 0.92 -7.03 -28.44
CA ASN A 100 2.07 -7.44 -27.63
C ASN A 100 2.91 -6.26 -27.13
N ASP A 101 3.03 -5.18 -27.92
CA ASP A 101 3.79 -3.99 -27.50
C ASP A 101 3.05 -3.21 -26.41
N LEU A 102 1.71 -3.20 -26.46
CA LEU A 102 0.90 -2.60 -25.40
C LEU A 102 0.98 -3.42 -24.12
N MET A 103 0.99 -4.76 -24.22
CA MET A 103 1.21 -5.65 -23.08
C MET A 103 2.57 -5.41 -22.42
N HIS A 104 3.61 -5.13 -23.21
CA HIS A 104 4.96 -4.91 -22.69
C HIS A 104 5.09 -3.62 -21.87
N ASP A 105 4.43 -2.53 -22.31
CA ASP A 105 4.41 -1.26 -21.58
C ASP A 105 3.67 -1.37 -20.23
N LEU A 106 2.60 -2.17 -20.20
CA LEU A 106 1.87 -2.47 -18.96
C LEU A 106 2.74 -3.24 -17.96
N ASP A 107 3.48 -4.26 -18.42
CA ASP A 107 4.42 -4.98 -17.56
C ASP A 107 5.57 -4.06 -17.10
N GLU A 108 6.04 -3.15 -17.95
CA GLU A 108 7.11 -2.19 -17.63
C GLU A 108 6.71 -1.22 -16.51
N MET A 109 5.47 -0.73 -16.51
CA MET A 109 4.96 0.15 -15.44
C MET A 109 4.72 -0.60 -14.12
N ILE A 110 4.36 -1.89 -14.18
CA ILE A 110 4.03 -2.68 -12.99
C ILE A 110 5.28 -3.29 -12.33
N PHE A 111 6.21 -3.82 -13.13
CA PHE A 111 7.39 -4.51 -12.63
C PHE A 111 8.68 -3.68 -12.72
N GLY A 112 8.63 -2.53 -13.42
CA GLY A 112 9.81 -1.75 -13.75
C GLY A 112 10.60 -2.39 -14.91
N LYS A 113 11.33 -1.58 -15.69
CA LYS A 113 12.14 -1.97 -16.87
C LYS A 113 13.07 -3.17 -16.59
N GLY A 114 12.59 -4.39 -16.81
CA GLY A 114 13.38 -5.61 -16.90
C GLY A 114 13.98 -5.77 -18.29
N GLY A 115 14.93 -4.89 -18.65
CA GLY A 115 15.62 -4.92 -19.93
C GLY A 115 16.70 -6.00 -20.00
N THR A 116 16.44 -7.01 -20.85
CA THR A 116 17.40 -7.94 -21.47
C THR A 116 18.76 -7.32 -21.83
N SER A 117 19.86 -8.03 -21.52
CA SER A 117 20.93 -8.39 -22.48
C SER A 117 22.28 -8.61 -21.78
N SER A 118 22.90 -9.72 -22.16
CA SER A 118 24.30 -10.11 -21.97
C SER A 118 25.33 -8.97 -22.00
N HIS A 119 26.24 -8.95 -21.02
CA HIS A 119 27.70 -8.93 -21.16
C HIS A 119 28.33 -8.46 -19.84
N GLY A 120 29.25 -9.23 -19.24
CA GLY A 120 29.95 -8.74 -18.04
C GLY A 120 30.76 -9.78 -17.29
N GLN A 121 31.89 -10.19 -17.86
CA GLN A 121 32.95 -10.87 -17.12
C GLN A 121 33.44 -9.99 -15.96
N LYS A 122 33.72 -10.62 -14.81
CA LYS A 122 34.77 -10.36 -13.79
C LYS A 122 34.16 -10.57 -12.39
N LYS A 123 34.87 -11.05 -11.36
CA LYS A 123 36.13 -11.75 -11.13
C LYS A 123 36.22 -11.77 -9.60
N GLN A 124 36.70 -12.89 -9.03
CA GLN A 124 37.16 -13.06 -7.65
C GLN A 124 36.13 -12.83 -6.54
N GLU A 125 35.83 -13.88 -5.80
CA GLU A 125 36.16 -13.87 -4.38
C GLU A 125 36.99 -15.10 -4.03
N GLN A 126 38.14 -14.80 -3.44
CA GLN A 126 39.12 -15.74 -2.95
C GLN A 126 38.73 -16.13 -1.53
N LYS A 127 38.91 -17.42 -1.25
CA LYS A 127 39.33 -17.97 0.04
C LYS A 127 38.28 -17.93 1.14
N ASP A 128 37.54 -19.04 1.19
CA ASP A 128 37.50 -19.84 2.40
C ASP A 128 38.86 -19.81 3.10
N ASP A 129 38.91 -19.24 4.30
CA ASP A 129 39.74 -19.63 5.45
C ASP A 129 39.80 -18.45 6.43
N LEU A 130 39.05 -18.53 7.53
CA LEU A 130 39.64 -18.67 8.87
C LEU A 130 38.53 -18.74 9.94
N ILE A 131 38.37 -19.93 10.51
CA ILE A 131 37.68 -20.15 11.78
C ILE A 131 38.46 -19.39 12.87
N THR A 132 37.79 -18.50 13.59
CA THR A 132 38.33 -17.85 14.80
C THR A 132 37.80 -18.57 16.03
N PHE A 133 38.72 -19.03 16.88
CA PHE A 133 38.44 -19.54 18.23
C PHE A 133 38.49 -18.40 19.26
#